data_AF-A0A345QMG1-F1
#
_entry.id   AF-A0A345QMG1-F1
#
_cell.length_a   1.000
_cell.length_b   1.000
_cell.length_c   1.000
_cell.angle_alpha   90.00
_cell.angle_beta   90.00
_cell.angle_gamma   90.00
#
_symmetry.space_group_name_H-M   'P 1'
#
loop_
_entity.id
_entity.type
_entity.pdbx_description
1 polymer ?
#
loop_
_entity_poly.entity_id
_entity_poly.type
_entity_poly.pdbx_seq_one_letter_code
_entity_poly.pdbx_strand_id
1 'polypeptide(L)'
;MSAVYVETLVSEVTFFEDSFYDQQAIDIEVGDQLSGTVGIEYLAGPEGTDVLDTASINVIAGNTYTFTVAGDAQSNPVSLNFNVDGISASAPNAIGTFELTVTYTASTSGPVVLAFGTDGSATAGVNYTVTLAEVIIPGPTEGDDNLIGNMTSDRIDLLGGNDTYVALGGSDVVTGGLGDDNIDGVCGNDRITGNEGNDTLLGGNGRDIMSGGADNDLMDGGNQEDVLNGDGGNDTLIGEKGDDTIDGGDNDDFITGGKDDDLMTGGAGADTFVFSNGDGQDIITDFTQGEDKIDLTLLNVWDISQLGIQGSADGVRISTGDGNYIELVDLAEGMLTNDDFILDAAPVIEVTEGGDTFTGTEASETYLTAGGSDRVYGLGGDDTIDGGTGQDTIDGGEGNDLLIGGSGKDQIKGGEGNDVVLGGSDNDKLEGGNGHDDINGGNANDRIYGDSGNDTLVGENGNDKIWGGDDDDKLLGGAGKDVLNGGNGADKLIGGWGDDELTGGQGADIFIFTDDRTRADTITDFEIGIDMIQISSYGITDISELAFSQLGDDAVITLSARDSITIENTLIGELTNADFELIF
;
A
#
# COMPACT_ATOMS: atom_id res chain seq x y z
N MET A 1 71.21 3.67 -19.75
CA MET A 1 72.23 3.53 -18.67
C MET A 1 71.42 3.15 -17.45
N SER A 2 71.44 1.88 -17.06
CA SER A 2 70.78 1.45 -15.83
C SER A 2 71.63 1.94 -14.67
N ALA A 3 71.04 2.78 -13.81
CA ALA A 3 71.67 3.15 -12.56
C ALA A 3 71.51 1.97 -11.61
N VAL A 4 72.61 1.33 -11.23
CA VAL A 4 72.61 0.35 -10.14
C VAL A 4 72.81 1.14 -8.85
N TYR A 5 71.77 1.18 -8.03
CA TYR A 5 71.86 1.71 -6.66
C TYR A 5 72.17 0.52 -5.75
N VAL A 6 73.25 0.62 -4.98
CA VAL A 6 73.61 -0.39 -3.98
C VAL A 6 73.63 0.31 -2.64
N GLU A 7 72.62 0.06 -1.82
CA GLU A 7 72.62 0.47 -0.43
C GLU A 7 73.17 -0.69 0.41
N THR A 8 74.15 -0.39 1.26
CA THR A 8 74.80 -1.38 2.13
C THR A 8 74.53 -1.00 3.57
N LEU A 9 73.59 -1.70 4.21
CA LEU A 9 73.26 -1.51 5.62
C LEU A 9 74.14 -2.42 6.50
N VAL A 10 74.73 -1.86 7.55
CA VAL A 10 75.63 -2.58 8.46
C VAL A 10 74.98 -2.71 9.84
N SER A 11 74.74 -3.96 10.23
CA SER A 11 74.47 -4.47 11.58
C SER A 11 73.53 -3.64 12.46
N GLU A 12 72.22 -3.84 12.25
CA GLU A 12 71.08 -3.73 13.20
C GLU A 12 69.81 -3.35 12.43
N VAL A 13 69.47 -4.15 11.43
CA VAL A 13 68.25 -3.97 10.65
C VAL A 13 67.57 -5.33 10.56
N THR A 14 66.43 -5.47 11.25
CA THR A 14 65.56 -6.67 11.23
C THR A 14 64.49 -6.60 10.15
N PHE A 15 64.34 -5.43 9.52
CA PHE A 15 63.24 -5.05 8.64
C PHE A 15 63.75 -4.13 7.52
N PHE A 16 63.33 -4.34 6.28
CA PHE A 16 63.49 -3.34 5.23
C PHE A 16 62.23 -3.21 4.37
N GLU A 17 62.06 -2.01 3.83
CA GLU A 17 60.91 -1.57 3.03
C GLU A 17 61.40 -1.24 1.61
N ASP A 18 60.77 -1.82 0.58
CA ASP A 18 61.03 -1.46 -0.82
C ASP A 18 59.72 -1.41 -1.61
N SER A 19 59.68 -0.61 -2.68
CA SER A 19 58.45 -0.38 -3.44
C SER A 19 58.37 -1.23 -4.71
N PHE A 20 57.33 -2.07 -4.83
CA PHE A 20 56.96 -2.70 -6.10
C PHE A 20 56.04 -1.76 -6.91
N TYR A 21 55.95 -1.98 -8.23
CA TYR A 21 55.06 -1.34 -9.22
C TYR A 21 54.08 -0.26 -8.67
N ASP A 22 54.19 0.98 -9.16
CA ASP A 22 53.37 2.14 -8.74
C ASP A 22 53.58 2.67 -7.29
N GLN A 23 54.77 2.48 -6.70
CA GLN A 23 55.18 3.06 -5.40
C GLN A 23 54.48 2.44 -4.17
N GLN A 24 54.15 1.14 -4.21
CA GLN A 24 53.59 0.43 -3.05
C GLN A 24 54.68 -0.32 -2.28
N ALA A 25 54.78 -0.05 -0.98
CA ALA A 25 55.80 -0.62 -0.09
C ALA A 25 55.55 -2.10 0.25
N ILE A 26 56.62 -2.89 0.30
CA ILE A 26 56.65 -4.28 0.74
C ILE A 26 57.65 -4.40 1.88
N ASP A 27 57.20 -5.06 2.93
CA ASP A 27 57.94 -5.23 4.17
C ASP A 27 58.53 -6.65 4.22
N ILE A 28 59.86 -6.74 4.39
CA ILE A 28 60.55 -8.01 4.52
C ILE A 28 61.21 -8.09 5.89
N GLU A 29 60.71 -9.00 6.73
CA GLU A 29 61.26 -9.29 8.04
C GLU A 29 62.07 -10.60 8.00
N VAL A 30 63.26 -10.57 8.61
CA VAL A 30 64.14 -11.73 8.69
C VAL A 30 64.41 -12.05 10.16
N GLY A 31 63.94 -13.22 10.60
CA GLY A 31 63.97 -13.62 12.01
C GLY A 31 65.37 -13.75 12.63
N ASP A 32 65.40 -13.81 13.97
CA ASP A 32 66.52 -13.64 14.91
C ASP A 32 67.75 -14.57 14.78
N GLN A 33 68.37 -14.75 13.62
CA GLN A 33 69.70 -15.38 13.51
C GLN A 33 70.48 -14.88 12.26
N LEU A 34 70.63 -13.57 12.07
CA LEU A 34 71.47 -13.03 10.99
C LEU A 34 72.89 -12.67 11.46
N SER A 35 73.89 -13.04 10.65
CA SER A 35 75.26 -12.54 10.74
C SER A 35 75.75 -12.20 9.33
N GLY A 36 75.56 -10.96 8.90
CA GLY A 36 76.08 -10.49 7.61
C GLY A 36 75.46 -9.18 7.11
N THR A 37 75.98 -8.72 5.98
CA THR A 37 75.48 -7.57 5.22
C THR A 37 74.37 -8.00 4.26
N VAL A 38 73.31 -7.20 4.16
CA VAL A 38 72.27 -7.31 3.12
C VAL A 38 72.59 -6.31 2.01
N GLY A 39 72.51 -6.76 0.75
CA GLY A 39 72.69 -5.90 -0.42
C GLY A 39 71.54 -6.08 -1.40
N ILE A 40 71.00 -4.96 -1.88
CA ILE A 40 69.91 -4.89 -2.85
C ILE A 40 70.50 -4.47 -4.21
N GLU A 41 70.07 -5.10 -5.29
CA GLU A 41 70.45 -4.72 -6.66
C GLU A 41 69.19 -4.50 -7.51
N TYR A 42 68.92 -3.23 -7.84
CA TYR A 42 67.80 -2.81 -8.67
C TYR A 42 68.12 -2.96 -10.17
N LEU A 43 67.25 -3.62 -10.93
CA LEU A 43 67.38 -3.80 -12.38
C LEU A 43 66.16 -3.27 -13.14
N ALA A 44 66.15 -1.95 -13.41
CA ALA A 44 65.10 -1.31 -14.20
C ALA A 44 64.90 -1.94 -15.60
N GLY A 45 63.66 -2.33 -15.91
CA GLY A 45 63.16 -2.54 -17.27
C GLY A 45 62.83 -1.22 -17.99
N PRO A 46 62.49 -1.24 -19.30
CA PRO A 46 62.13 -0.04 -20.04
C PRO A 46 60.73 0.46 -19.64
N GLU A 47 60.66 1.72 -19.20
CA GLU A 47 59.46 2.49 -18.83
C GLU A 47 58.45 1.81 -17.87
N GLY A 48 58.59 2.12 -16.58
CA GLY A 48 57.51 2.11 -15.59
C GLY A 48 57.01 0.74 -15.12
N THR A 49 57.65 -0.35 -15.51
CA THR A 49 57.26 -1.70 -15.07
C THR A 49 58.44 -2.37 -14.38
N ASP A 50 58.25 -2.66 -13.08
CA ASP A 50 59.15 -3.50 -12.31
C ASP A 50 58.86 -4.98 -12.63
N VAL A 51 59.91 -5.79 -12.77
CA VAL A 51 59.77 -7.17 -13.28
C VAL A 51 60.50 -8.19 -12.41
N LEU A 52 61.52 -7.78 -11.63
CA LEU A 52 62.28 -8.69 -10.78
C LEU A 52 63.16 -7.93 -9.78
N ASP A 53 62.83 -8.06 -8.49
CA ASP A 53 63.68 -7.58 -7.41
C ASP A 53 64.49 -8.71 -6.77
N THR A 54 65.73 -8.40 -6.37
CA THR A 54 66.60 -9.37 -5.71
C THR A 54 67.28 -8.82 -4.47
N ALA A 55 67.30 -9.62 -3.41
CA ALA A 55 67.99 -9.33 -2.15
C ALA A 55 69.01 -10.42 -1.85
N SER A 56 70.24 -10.05 -1.51
CA SER A 56 71.31 -11.01 -1.18
C SER A 56 71.60 -11.04 0.32
N ILE A 57 71.52 -12.23 0.93
CA ILE A 57 71.71 -12.44 2.37
C ILE A 57 72.77 -13.53 2.58
N ASN A 58 73.72 -13.29 3.49
CA ASN A 58 74.72 -14.30 3.85
C ASN A 58 74.18 -15.25 4.93
N VAL A 59 74.08 -16.53 4.61
CA VAL A 59 73.60 -17.58 5.51
C VAL A 59 74.74 -18.46 6.03
N ILE A 60 74.52 -19.09 7.17
CA ILE A 60 75.41 -20.07 7.81
C ILE A 60 74.78 -21.47 7.71
N ALA A 61 75.56 -22.43 7.23
CA ALA A 61 75.17 -23.84 7.08
C ALA A 61 74.68 -24.45 8.40
N GLY A 62 73.58 -25.21 8.33
CA GLY A 62 72.99 -25.93 9.46
C GLY A 62 71.97 -25.13 10.26
N ASN A 63 71.81 -23.84 9.99
CA ASN A 63 70.77 -23.01 10.57
C ASN A 63 69.53 -22.98 9.68
N THR A 64 68.37 -22.83 10.32
CA THR A 64 67.09 -22.61 9.68
C THR A 64 66.72 -21.13 9.80
N TYR A 65 66.33 -20.54 8.68
CA TYR A 65 65.95 -19.14 8.52
C TYR A 65 64.48 -19.08 8.14
N THR A 66 63.76 -18.11 8.67
CA THR A 66 62.38 -17.82 8.30
C THR A 66 62.34 -16.45 7.66
N PHE A 67 61.76 -16.38 6.48
CA PHE A 67 61.53 -15.14 5.72
C PHE A 67 60.04 -14.87 5.70
N THR A 68 59.66 -13.67 6.11
CA THR A 68 58.27 -13.22 6.06
C THR A 68 58.19 -12.06 5.08
N VAL A 69 57.25 -12.14 4.15
CA VAL A 69 57.00 -11.13 3.13
C VAL A 69 55.56 -10.66 3.28
N ALA A 70 55.37 -9.40 3.66
CA ALA A 70 54.05 -8.81 3.82
C ALA A 70 53.83 -7.66 2.82
N GLY A 71 52.61 -7.53 2.30
CA GLY A 71 52.25 -6.44 1.37
C GLY A 71 50.75 -6.28 1.19
N ASP A 72 50.32 -5.23 0.50
CA ASP A 72 48.90 -4.90 0.25
C ASP A 72 48.62 -4.68 -1.25
N ALA A 73 47.83 -5.57 -1.86
CA ALA A 73 47.54 -5.56 -3.30
C ALA A 73 46.15 -4.96 -3.61
N GLN A 74 46.12 -3.68 -3.97
CA GLN A 74 44.91 -2.86 -3.96
C GLN A 74 43.95 -2.93 -5.18
N SER A 75 44.17 -3.76 -6.22
CA SER A 75 43.18 -3.82 -7.34
C SER A 75 43.25 -4.95 -8.38
N ASN A 76 44.29 -5.78 -8.45
CA ASN A 76 44.33 -6.91 -9.39
C ASN A 76 45.05 -8.12 -8.76
N PRO A 77 44.57 -9.36 -8.95
CA PRO A 77 45.22 -10.54 -8.40
C PRO A 77 46.64 -10.70 -8.96
N VAL A 78 47.64 -10.64 -8.09
CA VAL A 78 49.05 -10.83 -8.45
C VAL A 78 49.50 -12.23 -8.03
N SER A 79 50.23 -12.93 -8.90
CA SER A 79 50.91 -14.18 -8.53
C SER A 79 52.32 -13.86 -8.07
N LEU A 80 52.56 -13.96 -6.76
CA LEU A 80 53.87 -13.72 -6.17
C LEU A 80 54.68 -15.01 -6.16
N ASN A 81 55.83 -15.03 -6.83
CA ASN A 81 56.74 -16.18 -6.79
C ASN A 81 58.02 -15.80 -6.03
N PHE A 82 58.30 -16.57 -4.99
CA PHE A 82 59.51 -16.49 -4.17
C PHE A 82 60.45 -17.61 -4.56
N ASN A 83 61.74 -17.33 -4.77
CA ASN A 83 62.76 -18.36 -5.01
C ASN A 83 64.03 -18.12 -4.21
N VAL A 84 64.49 -19.17 -3.52
CA VAL A 84 65.73 -19.19 -2.74
C VAL A 84 66.47 -20.49 -3.00
N ASP A 85 67.64 -20.40 -3.65
CA ASP A 85 68.50 -21.55 -3.95
C ASP A 85 67.77 -22.73 -4.65
N GLY A 86 66.76 -22.41 -5.48
CA GLY A 86 65.96 -23.39 -6.21
C GLY A 86 64.72 -23.90 -5.46
N ILE A 87 64.45 -23.38 -4.25
CA ILE A 87 63.18 -23.59 -3.53
C ILE A 87 62.23 -22.47 -3.96
N SER A 88 61.15 -22.83 -4.66
CA SER A 88 60.12 -21.89 -5.08
C SER A 88 58.86 -22.00 -4.23
N ALA A 89 58.32 -20.88 -3.76
CA ALA A 89 56.98 -20.76 -3.19
C ALA A 89 56.17 -19.75 -4.00
N SER A 90 54.86 -19.96 -4.11
CA SER A 90 53.99 -19.05 -4.85
C SER A 90 52.70 -18.77 -4.09
N ALA A 91 52.29 -17.50 -4.07
CA ALA A 91 50.96 -17.05 -3.64
C ALA A 91 50.17 -16.63 -4.89
N PRO A 92 49.37 -17.53 -5.50
CA PRO A 92 48.57 -17.18 -6.68
C PRO A 92 47.35 -16.34 -6.28
N ASN A 93 47.12 -15.25 -7.01
CA ASN A 93 45.95 -14.37 -6.91
C ASN A 93 45.80 -13.61 -5.57
N ALA A 94 46.89 -13.09 -5.00
CA ALA A 94 46.80 -12.23 -3.81
C ALA A 94 46.08 -10.90 -4.13
N ILE A 95 45.07 -10.55 -3.35
CA ILE A 95 44.30 -9.28 -3.37
C ILE A 95 44.15 -8.83 -1.91
N GLY A 96 44.36 -7.55 -1.61
CA GLY A 96 44.40 -7.01 -0.25
C GLY A 96 45.72 -7.29 0.48
N THR A 97 45.73 -7.17 1.81
CA THR A 97 46.90 -7.45 2.66
C THR A 97 47.21 -8.94 2.69
N PHE A 98 48.47 -9.33 2.42
CA PHE A 98 48.92 -10.71 2.43
C PHE A 98 50.25 -10.85 3.16
N GLU A 99 50.49 -12.03 3.74
CA GLU A 99 51.76 -12.40 4.35
C GLU A 99 52.18 -13.80 3.89
N LEU A 100 53.40 -13.92 3.35
CA LEU A 100 54.00 -15.17 2.91
C LEU A 100 55.23 -15.49 3.78
N THR A 101 55.14 -16.57 4.56
CA THR A 101 56.25 -17.06 5.36
C THR A 101 56.93 -18.27 4.70
N VAL A 102 58.25 -18.20 4.51
CA VAL A 102 59.05 -19.29 3.95
C VAL A 102 60.21 -19.66 4.87
N THR A 103 60.32 -20.94 5.20
CA THR A 103 61.41 -21.46 6.02
C THR A 103 62.46 -22.15 5.16
N TYR A 104 63.73 -21.74 5.28
CA TYR A 104 64.88 -22.24 4.53
C TYR A 104 65.97 -22.75 5.47
N THR A 105 66.44 -23.97 5.29
CA THR A 105 67.58 -24.50 6.06
C THR A 105 68.82 -24.56 5.18
N ALA A 106 69.84 -23.76 5.53
CA ALA A 106 71.04 -23.61 4.72
C ALA A 106 71.92 -24.87 4.75
N SER A 107 72.24 -25.41 3.58
CA SER A 107 73.12 -26.58 3.47
C SER A 107 74.62 -26.23 3.33
N THR A 108 74.93 -24.97 2.99
CA THR A 108 76.27 -24.39 2.88
C THR A 108 76.27 -22.96 3.45
N SER A 109 77.45 -22.42 3.80
CA SER A 109 77.58 -21.03 4.26
C SER A 109 78.02 -20.14 3.10
N GLY A 110 77.36 -18.99 2.90
CA GLY A 110 77.65 -18.07 1.80
C GLY A 110 76.46 -17.17 1.46
N PRO A 111 76.60 -16.31 0.43
CA PRO A 111 75.51 -15.46 -0.03
C PRO A 111 74.44 -16.29 -0.74
N VAL A 112 73.18 -16.07 -0.36
CA VAL A 112 71.99 -16.61 -1.00
C VAL A 112 71.17 -15.45 -1.54
N VAL A 113 70.67 -15.59 -2.76
CA VAL A 113 69.91 -14.57 -3.46
C VAL A 113 68.42 -14.92 -3.36
N LEU A 114 67.64 -13.99 -2.85
CA LEU A 114 66.17 -13.99 -2.86
C LEU A 114 65.72 -13.31 -4.17
N ALA A 115 64.78 -13.91 -4.89
CA ALA A 115 64.21 -13.33 -6.11
C ALA A 115 62.68 -13.33 -6.06
N PHE A 116 62.08 -12.20 -6.45
CA PHE A 116 60.64 -11.95 -6.41
C PHE A 116 60.12 -11.54 -7.79
N GLY A 117 59.12 -12.25 -8.34
CA GLY A 117 58.57 -11.91 -9.67
C GLY A 117 57.28 -12.64 -10.06
N THR A 118 56.64 -12.19 -11.15
CA THR A 118 55.26 -12.56 -11.52
C THR A 118 55.10 -13.65 -12.58
N ASP A 119 56.17 -14.15 -13.21
CA ASP A 119 56.03 -15.17 -14.27
C ASP A 119 56.75 -16.51 -13.97
N GLY A 120 55.93 -17.57 -14.00
CA GLY A 120 56.28 -18.91 -13.58
C GLY A 120 57.31 -19.63 -14.46
N SER A 121 58.25 -20.29 -13.79
CA SER A 121 59.05 -21.38 -14.33
C SER A 121 59.54 -22.28 -13.18
N ALA A 122 58.68 -23.19 -12.73
CA ALA A 122 59.04 -24.21 -11.75
C ALA A 122 59.81 -25.38 -12.42
N THR A 123 60.77 -25.99 -11.71
CA THR A 123 61.14 -27.38 -11.98
C THR A 123 61.05 -28.26 -10.73
N ALA A 124 59.95 -29.01 -10.70
CA ALA A 124 59.71 -30.37 -10.20
C ALA A 124 60.42 -30.88 -8.94
N GLY A 125 59.61 -31.11 -7.91
CA GLY A 125 59.72 -32.27 -7.04
C GLY A 125 59.54 -31.95 -5.55
N VAL A 126 58.72 -32.78 -4.89
CA VAL A 126 58.46 -32.86 -3.44
C VAL A 126 57.15 -32.18 -3.00
N ASN A 127 56.34 -32.96 -2.28
CA ASN A 127 55.08 -32.56 -1.63
C ASN A 127 55.40 -31.68 -0.42
N TYR A 128 54.63 -30.61 -0.21
CA TYR A 128 54.67 -29.80 1.00
C TYR A 128 53.26 -29.59 1.54
N THR A 129 53.16 -29.44 2.86
CA THR A 129 51.93 -29.14 3.58
C THR A 129 52.01 -27.69 4.04
N VAL A 130 51.07 -26.86 3.60
CA VAL A 130 50.87 -25.51 4.14
C VAL A 130 50.04 -25.68 5.41
N THR A 131 50.62 -25.36 6.56
CA THR A 131 49.85 -25.09 7.78
C THR A 131 49.75 -23.60 7.92
N LEU A 132 48.54 -23.05 7.69
CA LEU A 132 48.19 -21.69 8.11
C LEU A 132 48.41 -21.60 9.62
N ALA A 133 49.35 -20.74 10.04
CA ALA A 133 49.40 -20.30 11.42
C ALA A 133 48.28 -19.26 11.59
N GLU A 134 47.46 -19.51 12.59
CA GLU A 134 46.32 -18.71 13.06
C GLU A 134 46.67 -17.21 13.10
N VAL A 135 45.99 -16.41 12.28
CA VAL A 135 46.00 -14.94 12.40
C VAL A 135 45.31 -14.62 13.72
N ILE A 136 46.07 -14.11 14.69
CA ILE A 136 45.50 -13.63 15.94
C ILE A 136 44.94 -12.23 15.66
N ILE A 137 43.67 -12.16 15.29
CA ILE A 137 42.89 -10.91 15.31
C ILE A 137 42.83 -10.50 16.79
N PRO A 138 43.25 -9.26 17.17
CA PRO A 138 42.97 -8.80 18.53
C PRO A 138 41.46 -8.91 18.76
N GLY A 139 41.06 -9.58 19.83
CA GLY A 139 39.64 -9.79 20.12
C GLY A 139 38.90 -8.46 20.26
N PRO A 140 37.56 -8.50 20.22
CA PRO A 140 36.72 -7.31 20.31
C PRO A 140 37.07 -6.42 21.51
N THR A 141 36.89 -5.12 21.33
CA THR A 141 37.17 -4.06 22.28
C THR A 141 35.87 -3.41 22.75
N GLU A 142 35.96 -2.33 23.53
CA GLU A 142 34.78 -1.60 24.03
C GLU A 142 34.52 -0.33 23.21
N GLY A 143 34.95 -0.32 21.95
CA GLY A 143 34.61 0.73 21.01
C GLY A 143 34.58 0.18 19.59
N ASP A 144 34.10 1.00 18.66
CA ASP A 144 33.74 0.60 17.29
C ASP A 144 34.77 -0.30 16.61
N ASP A 145 34.39 -1.55 16.40
CA ASP A 145 35.18 -2.62 15.84
C ASP A 145 34.64 -3.05 14.46
N ASN A 146 35.54 -3.51 13.58
CA ASN A 146 35.18 -4.07 12.29
C ASN A 146 35.85 -5.42 12.12
N LEU A 147 35.05 -6.48 12.26
CA LEU A 147 35.49 -7.86 12.23
C LEU A 147 34.94 -8.57 11.00
N ILE A 148 35.77 -9.44 10.45
CA ILE A 148 35.37 -10.38 9.40
C ILE A 148 35.63 -11.78 9.95
N GLY A 149 34.58 -12.60 9.98
CA GLY A 149 34.62 -13.99 10.39
C GLY A 149 35.38 -14.88 9.39
N ASN A 150 35.31 -16.19 9.58
CA ASN A 150 35.85 -17.14 8.63
C ASN A 150 34.77 -18.08 8.09
N MET A 151 35.16 -19.19 7.44
CA MET A 151 34.22 -20.16 6.84
C MET A 151 33.79 -21.27 7.82
N THR A 152 34.06 -21.10 9.12
CA THR A 152 33.75 -22.06 10.18
C THR A 152 32.95 -21.37 11.26
N SER A 153 32.19 -22.16 12.02
CA SER A 153 31.42 -21.69 13.16
C SER A 153 32.26 -20.92 14.18
N ASP A 154 32.03 -19.62 14.23
CA ASP A 154 32.67 -18.67 15.13
C ASP A 154 31.76 -18.37 16.33
N ARG A 155 32.36 -17.90 17.43
CA ARG A 155 31.63 -17.38 18.58
C ARG A 155 32.24 -16.06 19.01
N ILE A 156 31.49 -14.99 18.85
CA ILE A 156 31.97 -13.62 18.94
C ILE A 156 31.03 -12.81 19.85
N ASP A 157 31.65 -11.92 20.61
CA ASP A 157 31.01 -11.00 21.55
C ASP A 157 31.68 -9.64 21.29
N LEU A 158 30.98 -8.74 20.59
CA LEU A 158 31.53 -7.47 20.10
C LEU A 158 31.68 -6.43 21.24
N LEU A 159 31.04 -6.71 22.38
CA LEU A 159 31.08 -5.96 23.65
C LEU A 159 30.37 -4.61 23.57
N GLY A 160 30.99 -3.58 23.02
CA GLY A 160 30.32 -2.30 22.90
C GLY A 160 31.09 -1.31 22.06
N GLY A 161 30.40 -0.27 21.64
CA GLY A 161 30.77 0.47 20.43
C GLY A 161 29.73 0.20 19.35
N ASN A 162 29.82 0.92 18.25
CA ASN A 162 28.99 0.62 17.08
C ASN A 162 29.80 -0.29 16.15
N ASP A 163 29.56 -1.59 16.25
CA ASP A 163 30.42 -2.60 15.67
C ASP A 163 29.91 -3.08 14.31
N THR A 164 30.80 -3.64 13.51
CA THR A 164 30.45 -4.33 12.27
C THR A 164 31.06 -5.71 12.27
N TYR A 165 30.23 -6.73 12.12
CA TYR A 165 30.65 -8.11 11.93
C TYR A 165 30.08 -8.68 10.64
N VAL A 166 30.95 -9.24 9.81
CA VAL A 166 30.54 -9.98 8.62
C VAL A 166 31.12 -11.38 8.69
N ALA A 167 30.26 -12.38 8.84
CA ALA A 167 30.64 -13.78 8.71
C ALA A 167 31.11 -14.07 7.28
N LEU A 168 31.84 -15.16 7.07
CA LEU A 168 32.11 -15.68 5.72
C LEU A 168 31.46 -17.07 5.50
N GLY A 169 30.96 -17.68 6.57
CA GLY A 169 30.06 -18.83 6.58
C GLY A 169 30.31 -19.76 7.77
N GLY A 170 29.42 -20.71 7.98
CA GLY A 170 29.44 -21.56 9.19
C GLY A 170 28.27 -21.21 10.08
N SER A 171 28.02 -21.99 11.12
CA SER A 171 26.96 -21.67 12.09
C SER A 171 27.55 -20.87 13.23
N ASP A 172 27.41 -19.57 13.18
CA ASP A 172 28.04 -18.60 14.07
C ASP A 172 27.15 -18.27 15.27
N VAL A 173 27.78 -17.82 16.35
CA VAL A 173 27.07 -17.23 17.51
C VAL A 173 27.67 -15.86 17.76
N VAL A 174 26.92 -14.82 17.42
CA VAL A 174 27.38 -13.43 17.50
C VAL A 174 26.51 -12.66 18.49
N THR A 175 27.16 -11.85 19.31
CA THR A 175 26.50 -10.93 20.25
C THR A 175 27.07 -9.55 19.99
N GLY A 176 26.21 -8.58 19.69
CA GLY A 176 26.55 -7.18 19.44
C GLY A 176 27.04 -6.51 20.72
N GLY A 177 26.12 -6.21 21.63
CA GLY A 177 26.45 -5.71 22.95
C GLY A 177 25.85 -4.33 23.17
N LEU A 178 26.68 -3.31 23.38
CA LEU A 178 26.20 -1.94 23.56
C LEU A 178 26.53 -1.08 22.34
N GLY A 179 25.54 -0.44 21.72
CA GLY A 179 25.75 0.45 20.59
C GLY A 179 25.03 -0.06 19.35
N ASP A 180 25.02 0.74 18.28
CA ASP A 180 24.30 0.37 17.06
C ASP A 180 25.20 -0.53 16.19
N ASP A 181 24.93 -1.83 16.19
CA ASP A 181 25.74 -2.87 15.57
C ASP A 181 25.20 -3.30 14.20
N ASN A 182 26.10 -3.72 13.31
CA ASN A 182 25.76 -4.25 11.99
C ASN A 182 26.35 -5.65 11.81
N ILE A 183 25.50 -6.67 11.84
CA ILE A 183 25.90 -8.08 11.90
C ILE A 183 25.30 -8.82 10.70
N ASP A 184 26.17 -9.42 9.87
CA ASP A 184 25.79 -10.24 8.71
C ASP A 184 26.29 -11.68 8.87
N GLY A 185 25.36 -12.62 9.03
CA GLY A 185 25.61 -14.06 9.15
C GLY A 185 25.93 -14.76 7.83
N VAL A 186 25.54 -14.18 6.70
CA VAL A 186 25.78 -14.65 5.33
C VAL A 186 25.22 -16.05 5.03
N CYS A 187 25.82 -17.10 5.60
CA CYS A 187 25.37 -18.47 5.40
C CYS A 187 25.73 -19.41 6.55
N GLY A 188 24.81 -20.33 6.83
CA GLY A 188 24.90 -21.26 7.94
C GLY A 188 23.69 -21.09 8.83
N ASN A 189 23.61 -21.83 9.93
CA ASN A 189 22.52 -21.64 10.88
C ASN A 189 23.07 -20.81 12.03
N ASP A 190 22.83 -19.52 11.99
CA ASP A 190 23.45 -18.53 12.85
C ASP A 190 22.57 -18.19 14.04
N ARG A 191 23.20 -17.78 15.13
CA ARG A 191 22.52 -17.20 16.28
C ARG A 191 23.07 -15.81 16.52
N ILE A 192 22.26 -14.80 16.25
CA ILE A 192 22.63 -13.39 16.33
C ILE A 192 21.84 -12.74 17.47
N THR A 193 22.47 -11.86 18.22
CA THR A 193 21.81 -11.10 19.29
C THR A 193 22.38 -9.68 19.32
N GLY A 194 21.54 -8.67 19.15
CA GLY A 194 21.93 -7.25 19.17
C GLY A 194 22.26 -6.74 20.57
N ASN A 195 21.29 -6.85 21.49
CA ASN A 195 21.24 -6.28 22.84
C ASN A 195 20.82 -4.80 22.88
N GLU A 196 21.64 -3.86 23.35
CA GLU A 196 21.24 -2.44 23.49
C GLU A 196 21.75 -1.66 22.28
N GLY A 197 20.87 -1.01 21.53
CA GLY A 197 21.26 -0.26 20.33
C GLY A 197 20.23 -0.38 19.22
N ASN A 198 20.35 0.42 18.17
CA ASN A 198 19.54 0.22 16.97
C ASN A 198 20.34 -0.64 16.00
N ASP A 199 20.19 -1.95 16.11
CA ASP A 199 21.02 -2.92 15.43
C ASP A 199 20.48 -3.27 14.04
N THR A 200 21.38 -3.69 13.16
CA THR A 200 21.05 -4.28 11.85
C THR A 200 21.58 -5.71 11.82
N LEU A 201 20.66 -6.67 11.80
CA LEU A 201 20.96 -8.10 11.88
C LEU A 201 20.49 -8.80 10.60
N LEU A 202 21.41 -9.42 9.87
CA LEU A 202 21.12 -10.15 8.64
C LEU A 202 21.49 -11.64 8.83
N GLY A 203 20.54 -12.56 8.73
CA GLY A 203 20.78 -14.00 8.84
C GLY A 203 21.38 -14.59 7.56
N GLY A 204 20.74 -14.32 6.42
CA GLY A 204 21.27 -14.61 5.09
C GLY A 204 20.75 -15.93 4.51
N ASN A 205 21.59 -16.97 4.47
CA ASN A 205 21.15 -18.31 4.04
C ASN A 205 21.29 -19.27 5.20
N GLY A 206 20.20 -19.68 5.81
CA GLY A 206 20.36 -20.39 7.05
C GLY A 206 19.08 -20.90 7.62
N ARG A 207 19.15 -21.36 8.86
CA ARG A 207 17.98 -21.34 9.73
C ARG A 207 18.44 -20.64 10.97
N ASP A 208 18.18 -19.36 10.98
CA ASP A 208 18.83 -18.40 11.84
C ASP A 208 17.92 -18.11 13.02
N ILE A 209 18.54 -17.79 14.16
CA ILE A 209 17.82 -17.38 15.36
C ILE A 209 18.36 -16.03 15.76
N MET A 210 17.54 -15.00 15.61
CA MET A 210 17.91 -13.61 15.83
C MET A 210 17.09 -13.02 16.98
N SER A 211 17.71 -12.08 17.70
CA SER A 211 17.09 -11.33 18.79
C SER A 211 17.67 -9.92 18.76
N GLY A 212 16.81 -8.92 18.67
CA GLY A 212 17.18 -7.51 18.58
C GLY A 212 17.68 -7.02 19.90
N GLY A 213 16.76 -6.97 20.86
CA GLY A 213 17.06 -6.69 22.25
C GLY A 213 16.29 -5.49 22.73
N ALA A 214 16.95 -4.37 22.88
CA ALA A 214 16.36 -3.12 23.33
C ALA A 214 16.69 -2.02 22.34
N ASP A 215 15.73 -1.11 22.14
CA ASP A 215 15.76 -0.05 21.12
C ASP A 215 15.39 -0.61 19.73
N ASN A 216 15.47 0.20 18.67
CA ASN A 216 14.77 -0.10 17.42
C ASN A 216 15.68 -0.83 16.43
N ASP A 217 15.39 -2.10 16.17
CA ASP A 217 16.23 -2.98 15.38
C ASP A 217 15.69 -3.22 13.96
N LEU A 218 16.61 -3.51 13.04
CA LEU A 218 16.30 -4.01 11.70
C LEU A 218 16.81 -5.44 11.57
N MET A 219 15.92 -6.38 11.27
CA MET A 219 16.25 -7.79 11.07
C MET A 219 15.75 -8.33 9.74
N ASP A 220 16.60 -9.11 9.09
CA ASP A 220 16.30 -9.84 7.85
C ASP A 220 16.77 -11.29 7.98
N GLY A 221 15.83 -12.24 8.04
CA GLY A 221 16.10 -13.68 8.15
C GLY A 221 16.78 -14.21 6.91
N GLY A 222 16.20 -13.93 5.75
CA GLY A 222 16.80 -14.18 4.45
C GLY A 222 16.24 -15.41 3.73
N ASN A 223 16.80 -16.60 3.94
CA ASN A 223 16.31 -17.80 3.24
C ASN A 223 16.26 -19.02 4.14
N GLN A 224 15.16 -19.76 3.97
CA GLN A 224 14.67 -20.89 4.76
C GLN A 224 14.05 -20.42 6.08
N GLU A 225 13.67 -21.38 6.93
CA GLU A 225 12.86 -21.17 8.13
C GLU A 225 13.67 -20.50 9.25
N ASP A 226 13.45 -19.20 9.47
CA ASP A 226 14.14 -18.37 10.44
C ASP A 226 13.27 -18.04 11.67
N VAL A 227 13.92 -17.69 12.78
CA VAL A 227 13.26 -17.25 14.01
C VAL A 227 13.75 -15.86 14.39
N LEU A 228 12.84 -14.88 14.34
CA LEU A 228 13.10 -13.47 14.62
C LEU A 228 12.33 -13.05 15.87
N ASN A 229 13.01 -12.31 16.76
CA ASN A 229 12.42 -11.76 17.98
C ASN A 229 12.91 -10.31 18.14
N GLY A 230 12.04 -9.31 17.99
CA GLY A 230 12.39 -7.90 18.17
C GLY A 230 12.79 -7.58 19.62
N ASP A 231 12.11 -8.24 20.56
CA ASP A 231 12.20 -8.02 22.01
C ASP A 231 11.56 -6.69 22.44
N GLY A 232 12.25 -5.56 22.41
CA GLY A 232 11.66 -4.30 22.86
C GLY A 232 12.17 -3.09 22.08
N GLY A 233 11.29 -2.44 21.36
CA GLY A 233 11.70 -1.44 20.38
C GLY A 233 10.59 -1.23 19.38
N ASN A 234 10.76 -0.25 18.50
CA ASN A 234 9.95 -0.23 17.28
C ASN A 234 10.77 -0.89 16.18
N ASP A 235 10.59 -2.18 16.01
CA ASP A 235 11.46 -3.02 15.20
C ASP A 235 10.95 -3.18 13.77
N THR A 236 11.84 -3.52 12.85
CA THR A 236 11.52 -3.91 11.47
C THR A 236 12.01 -5.32 11.24
N LEU A 237 11.09 -6.26 11.08
CA LEU A 237 11.35 -7.70 11.00
C LEU A 237 10.91 -8.24 9.63
N ILE A 238 11.85 -8.86 8.91
CA ILE A 238 11.65 -9.34 7.54
C ILE A 238 12.08 -10.82 7.46
N GLY A 239 11.17 -11.74 7.15
CA GLY A 239 11.47 -13.18 6.97
C GLY A 239 12.06 -13.54 5.60
N GLU A 240 11.58 -12.86 4.54
CA GLU A 240 11.96 -13.07 3.12
C GLU A 240 11.46 -14.37 2.49
N LYS A 241 12.11 -15.52 2.68
CA LYS A 241 11.62 -16.81 2.15
C LYS A 241 11.80 -17.89 3.18
N GLY A 242 10.75 -18.65 3.43
CA GLY A 242 10.79 -19.73 4.40
C GLY A 242 9.46 -19.80 5.12
N ASP A 243 9.24 -20.86 5.90
CA ASP A 243 8.14 -20.82 6.86
C ASP A 243 8.73 -20.21 8.15
N ASP A 244 8.68 -18.89 8.28
CA ASP A 244 9.37 -18.12 9.32
C ASP A 244 8.52 -17.99 10.59
N THR A 245 9.19 -17.79 11.72
CA THR A 245 8.54 -17.46 13.00
C THR A 245 9.02 -16.12 13.49
N ILE A 246 8.12 -15.13 13.54
CA ILE A 246 8.45 -13.75 13.86
C ILE A 246 7.63 -13.29 15.08
N ASP A 247 8.31 -12.69 16.05
CA ASP A 247 7.74 -12.07 17.24
C ASP A 247 8.24 -10.62 17.31
N GLY A 248 7.33 -9.64 17.22
CA GLY A 248 7.63 -8.21 17.33
C GLY A 248 8.18 -7.87 18.70
N GLY A 249 7.34 -8.04 19.72
CA GLY A 249 7.74 -7.89 21.11
C GLY A 249 6.98 -6.77 21.79
N ASP A 250 7.68 -5.97 22.60
CA ASP A 250 7.11 -4.71 23.12
C ASP A 250 7.29 -3.61 22.06
N ASN A 251 6.36 -2.63 22.04
CA ASN A 251 6.34 -1.43 21.20
C ASN A 251 5.78 -1.64 19.78
N ASP A 252 5.87 -0.61 18.91
CA ASP A 252 5.13 -0.59 17.62
C ASP A 252 6.03 -1.14 16.50
N ASP A 253 5.75 -2.35 16.03
CA ASP A 253 6.63 -3.09 15.12
C ASP A 253 6.14 -3.10 13.66
N PHE A 254 7.08 -3.31 12.74
CA PHE A 254 6.83 -3.50 11.32
C PHE A 254 7.29 -4.88 10.89
N ILE A 255 6.33 -5.72 10.48
CA ILE A 255 6.56 -7.15 10.28
C ILE A 255 6.19 -7.55 8.85
N THR A 256 7.10 -8.25 8.17
CA THR A 256 6.85 -8.89 6.87
C THR A 256 7.36 -10.33 6.93
N GLY A 257 6.46 -11.31 6.82
CA GLY A 257 6.86 -12.71 6.69
C GLY A 257 7.63 -12.97 5.40
N GLY A 258 7.05 -12.55 4.27
CA GLY A 258 7.65 -12.75 2.96
C GLY A 258 6.98 -13.92 2.26
N LYS A 259 7.75 -14.79 1.62
CA LYS A 259 7.24 -15.94 0.87
C LYS A 259 7.17 -17.19 1.72
N ASP A 260 6.25 -18.07 1.32
CA ASP A 260 5.93 -19.33 1.96
C ASP A 260 5.05 -19.09 3.22
N ASP A 261 4.80 -20.09 4.07
CA ASP A 261 3.72 -19.99 5.06
C ASP A 261 4.26 -19.55 6.44
N ASP A 262 4.06 -18.29 6.82
CA ASP A 262 4.69 -17.68 8.00
C ASP A 262 3.82 -17.66 9.26
N LEU A 263 4.48 -17.63 10.43
CA LEU A 263 3.85 -17.44 11.74
C LEU A 263 4.34 -16.15 12.39
N MET A 264 3.42 -15.20 12.61
CA MET A 264 3.73 -13.87 13.13
C MET A 264 2.96 -13.56 14.42
N THR A 265 3.62 -12.83 15.32
CA THR A 265 3.07 -12.27 16.55
C THR A 265 3.54 -10.82 16.62
N GLY A 266 2.62 -9.88 16.81
CA GLY A 266 2.97 -8.46 16.96
C GLY A 266 3.50 -8.17 18.36
N GLY A 267 2.78 -8.66 19.37
CA GLY A 267 3.10 -8.44 20.77
C GLY A 267 2.32 -7.26 21.33
N ALA A 268 3.03 -6.31 21.93
CA ALA A 268 2.45 -5.22 22.69
C ALA A 268 2.75 -3.86 22.07
N GLY A 269 1.86 -3.36 21.23
CA GLY A 269 1.93 -2.03 20.65
C GLY A 269 0.94 -1.93 19.52
N ALA A 270 1.10 -0.92 18.68
CA ALA A 270 0.36 -0.79 17.44
C ALA A 270 1.21 -1.32 16.27
N ASP A 271 1.04 -2.59 15.95
CA ASP A 271 1.91 -3.29 15.01
C ASP A 271 1.38 -3.21 13.57
N THR A 272 2.29 -3.27 12.60
CA THR A 272 1.97 -3.24 11.17
C THR A 272 2.49 -4.50 10.48
N PHE A 273 1.57 -5.31 9.96
CA PHE A 273 1.87 -6.50 9.17
C PHE A 273 1.72 -6.21 7.68
N VAL A 274 2.77 -6.40 6.90
CA VAL A 274 2.78 -6.04 5.47
C VAL A 274 2.68 -7.28 4.60
N PHE A 275 1.80 -7.22 3.60
CA PHE A 275 1.58 -8.31 2.67
C PHE A 275 1.66 -7.88 1.21
N SER A 276 2.20 -8.78 0.41
CA SER A 276 2.39 -8.72 -1.02
C SER A 276 1.80 -9.95 -1.70
N ASN A 277 1.73 -9.89 -3.04
CA ASN A 277 1.21 -10.99 -3.81
C ASN A 277 2.22 -12.16 -3.84
N GLY A 278 1.77 -13.34 -3.46
CA GLY A 278 2.59 -14.55 -3.43
C GLY A 278 3.37 -14.76 -2.15
N ASP A 279 2.95 -14.11 -1.06
CA ASP A 279 3.53 -14.27 0.27
C ASP A 279 3.23 -15.69 0.79
N GLY A 280 2.03 -15.99 1.25
CA GLY A 280 1.66 -17.38 1.48
C GLY A 280 0.40 -17.50 2.32
N GLN A 281 0.27 -18.63 3.01
CA GLN A 281 -0.80 -18.81 4.00
C GLN A 281 -0.29 -18.45 5.38
N ASP A 282 -0.33 -17.16 5.68
CA ASP A 282 0.30 -16.60 6.86
C ASP A 282 -0.65 -16.55 8.05
N ILE A 283 -0.11 -16.68 9.26
CA ILE A 283 -0.88 -16.69 10.51
C ILE A 283 -0.39 -15.56 11.41
N ILE A 284 -1.32 -14.70 11.87
CA ILE A 284 -1.06 -13.70 12.91
C ILE A 284 -1.78 -14.13 14.18
N THR A 285 -1.03 -14.26 15.29
CA THR A 285 -1.54 -14.93 16.49
C THR A 285 -2.27 -14.03 17.49
N ASP A 286 -2.04 -12.71 17.46
CA ASP A 286 -2.47 -11.78 18.50
C ASP A 286 -2.99 -10.43 18.00
N PHE A 287 -3.44 -10.37 16.74
CA PHE A 287 -3.96 -9.14 16.12
C PHE A 287 -5.03 -8.44 16.98
N THR A 288 -4.73 -7.22 17.41
CA THR A 288 -5.55 -6.36 18.25
C THR A 288 -6.26 -5.31 17.40
N GLN A 289 -7.57 -5.53 17.19
CA GLN A 289 -8.42 -4.63 16.41
C GLN A 289 -8.37 -3.18 16.90
N GLY A 290 -8.23 -2.23 15.96
CA GLY A 290 -8.18 -0.80 16.23
C GLY A 290 -6.85 -0.29 16.80
N GLU A 291 -5.92 -1.18 17.10
CA GLU A 291 -4.54 -0.88 17.49
C GLU A 291 -3.62 -1.25 16.31
N ASP A 292 -3.63 -2.51 15.91
CA ASP A 292 -2.80 -3.04 14.82
C ASP A 292 -3.32 -2.68 13.42
N LYS A 293 -2.45 -2.88 12.43
CA LYS A 293 -2.73 -2.65 11.01
C LYS A 293 -2.24 -3.78 10.12
N ILE A 294 -3.01 -4.06 9.08
CA ILE A 294 -2.58 -4.90 7.96
C ILE A 294 -2.35 -4.00 6.74
N ASP A 295 -1.12 -3.89 6.27
CA ASP A 295 -0.76 -3.13 5.07
C ASP A 295 -0.92 -3.98 3.82
N LEU A 296 -1.89 -3.58 2.98
CA LEU A 296 -2.22 -4.20 1.70
C LEU A 296 -1.97 -3.26 0.52
N THR A 297 -1.19 -2.20 0.71
CA THR A 297 -0.87 -1.23 -0.35
C THR A 297 -0.21 -1.89 -1.57
N LEU A 298 0.49 -3.00 -1.37
CA LEU A 298 1.15 -3.77 -2.44
C LEU A 298 0.20 -4.72 -3.19
N LEU A 299 -1.06 -4.83 -2.77
CA LEU A 299 -2.11 -5.63 -3.41
C LEU A 299 -3.06 -4.81 -4.31
N ASN A 300 -2.90 -3.48 -4.38
CA ASN A 300 -3.83 -2.55 -5.03
C ASN A 300 -5.27 -2.70 -4.52
N VAL A 301 -5.44 -2.87 -3.22
CA VAL A 301 -6.74 -2.93 -2.55
C VAL A 301 -7.00 -1.58 -1.92
N TRP A 302 -8.12 -0.94 -2.26
CA TRP A 302 -8.51 0.37 -1.73
C TRP A 302 -9.76 0.31 -0.84
N ASP A 303 -10.44 -0.84 -0.79
CA ASP A 303 -11.55 -1.10 0.13
C ASP A 303 -11.60 -2.59 0.51
N ILE A 304 -11.91 -2.91 1.77
CA ILE A 304 -11.93 -4.32 2.24
C ILE A 304 -13.04 -5.15 1.61
N SER A 305 -14.07 -4.54 1.00
CA SER A 305 -15.09 -5.26 0.22
C SER A 305 -14.50 -5.99 -1.00
N GLN A 306 -13.31 -5.59 -1.45
CA GLN A 306 -12.58 -6.28 -2.50
C GLN A 306 -11.94 -7.59 -2.01
N LEU A 307 -11.88 -7.79 -0.69
CA LEU A 307 -11.28 -8.95 -0.04
C LEU A 307 -12.34 -10.01 0.30
N GLY A 308 -11.92 -11.27 0.23
CA GLY A 308 -12.71 -12.37 0.76
C GLY A 308 -12.45 -12.57 2.25
N ILE A 309 -13.20 -11.90 3.12
CA ILE A 309 -13.08 -12.03 4.59
C ILE A 309 -14.14 -13.00 5.11
N GLN A 310 -13.71 -14.09 5.76
CA GLN A 310 -14.61 -15.15 6.25
C GLN A 310 -14.15 -15.70 7.61
N GLY A 311 -15.10 -16.10 8.46
CA GLY A 311 -14.76 -16.82 9.70
C GLY A 311 -14.06 -18.16 9.42
N SER A 312 -13.06 -18.50 10.25
CA SER A 312 -12.33 -19.77 10.24
C SER A 312 -12.65 -20.60 11.50
N ALA A 313 -11.96 -21.73 11.69
CA ALA A 313 -12.11 -22.54 12.90
C ALA A 313 -11.54 -21.84 14.14
N ASP A 314 -10.47 -21.06 13.95
CA ASP A 314 -9.65 -20.48 15.00
C ASP A 314 -9.61 -18.93 14.94
N GLY A 315 -10.30 -18.30 13.98
CA GLY A 315 -10.45 -16.84 13.90
C GLY A 315 -11.07 -16.35 12.59
N VAL A 316 -10.37 -15.49 11.85
CA VAL A 316 -10.80 -14.90 10.56
C VAL A 316 -9.75 -15.15 9.47
N ARG A 317 -10.19 -15.43 8.24
CA ARG A 317 -9.33 -15.52 7.05
C ARG A 317 -9.63 -14.41 6.07
N ILE A 318 -8.56 -13.78 5.57
CA ILE A 318 -8.58 -12.72 4.56
C ILE A 318 -7.92 -13.28 3.31
N SER A 319 -8.69 -13.48 2.24
CA SER A 319 -8.18 -13.93 0.94
C SER A 319 -7.50 -12.78 0.20
N THR A 320 -6.23 -12.95 -0.17
CA THR A 320 -5.41 -11.95 -0.90
C THR A 320 -5.61 -11.98 -2.43
N GLY A 321 -6.38 -12.95 -2.96
CA GLY A 321 -6.84 -12.98 -4.35
C GLY A 321 -5.99 -13.79 -5.33
N ASP A 322 -4.81 -14.23 -4.92
CA ASP A 322 -3.90 -15.13 -5.68
C ASP A 322 -4.05 -16.61 -5.30
N GLY A 323 -4.95 -16.92 -4.37
CA GLY A 323 -5.18 -18.25 -3.82
C GLY A 323 -4.59 -18.45 -2.42
N ASN A 324 -3.90 -17.43 -1.90
CA ASN A 324 -3.36 -17.38 -0.55
C ASN A 324 -4.31 -16.64 0.42
N TYR A 325 -3.98 -16.66 1.72
CA TYR A 325 -4.78 -15.98 2.75
C TYR A 325 -3.95 -15.62 3.98
N ILE A 326 -4.41 -14.59 4.69
CA ILE A 326 -3.95 -14.24 6.02
C ILE A 326 -4.96 -14.79 7.02
N GLU A 327 -4.52 -15.53 8.03
CA GLU A 327 -5.34 -16.02 9.14
C GLU A 327 -5.04 -15.26 10.43
N LEU A 328 -6.05 -14.54 10.93
CA LEU A 328 -6.00 -13.84 12.22
C LEU A 328 -6.63 -14.75 13.27
N VAL A 329 -5.82 -15.20 14.24
CA VAL A 329 -6.28 -16.09 15.32
C VAL A 329 -7.07 -15.31 16.38
N ASP A 330 -8.03 -15.97 17.01
CA ASP A 330 -8.85 -15.46 18.12
C ASP A 330 -9.68 -14.18 17.82
N LEU A 331 -9.79 -13.80 16.54
CA LEU A 331 -10.67 -12.73 16.08
C LEU A 331 -12.05 -13.25 15.65
N ALA A 332 -13.12 -12.52 16.01
CA ALA A 332 -14.47 -12.88 15.59
C ALA A 332 -14.80 -12.37 14.17
N GLU A 333 -15.61 -13.13 13.43
CA GLU A 333 -16.11 -12.73 12.11
C GLU A 333 -16.89 -11.41 12.17
N GLY A 334 -16.66 -10.53 11.18
CA GLY A 334 -17.32 -9.23 11.07
C GLY A 334 -16.79 -8.15 12.02
N MET A 335 -15.65 -8.39 12.68
CA MET A 335 -15.00 -7.35 13.49
C MET A 335 -14.22 -6.36 12.63
N LEU A 336 -13.53 -6.80 11.59
CA LEU A 336 -12.66 -5.95 10.77
C LEU A 336 -13.40 -4.83 10.02
N THR A 337 -12.77 -3.67 9.96
CA THR A 337 -13.22 -2.47 9.23
C THR A 337 -12.07 -1.90 8.40
N ASN A 338 -12.34 -0.95 7.50
CA ASN A 338 -11.28 -0.28 6.71
C ASN A 338 -10.19 0.36 7.60
N ASP A 339 -10.52 0.76 8.82
CA ASP A 339 -9.56 1.37 9.77
C ASP A 339 -8.50 0.36 10.27
N ASP A 340 -8.74 -0.94 10.15
CA ASP A 340 -7.80 -2.00 10.54
C ASP A 340 -6.73 -2.28 9.45
N PHE A 341 -6.78 -1.55 8.32
CA PHE A 341 -5.91 -1.75 7.17
C PHE A 341 -5.21 -0.46 6.73
N ILE A 342 -4.03 -0.62 6.10
CA ILE A 342 -3.43 0.41 5.26
C ILE A 342 -3.72 0.01 3.80
N LEU A 343 -4.55 0.81 3.13
CA LEU A 343 -5.08 0.53 1.79
C LEU A 343 -4.48 1.47 0.74
N ASP A 344 -4.48 1.04 -0.52
CA ASP A 344 -4.08 1.87 -1.66
C ASP A 344 -5.10 2.99 -1.90
N ALA A 345 -4.68 4.05 -2.59
CA ALA A 345 -5.59 5.10 -3.02
C ALA A 345 -6.56 4.54 -4.08
N ALA A 346 -7.86 4.82 -3.91
CA ALA A 346 -8.86 4.45 -4.90
C ALA A 346 -8.48 5.01 -6.30
N PRO A 347 -8.62 4.21 -7.37
CA PRO A 347 -8.23 4.63 -8.71
C PRO A 347 -9.02 5.85 -9.16
N VAL A 348 -8.32 6.83 -9.75
CA VAL A 348 -8.98 7.95 -10.41
C VAL A 348 -9.61 7.44 -11.70
N ILE A 349 -10.93 7.48 -11.77
CA ILE A 349 -11.69 7.07 -12.94
C ILE A 349 -11.43 8.08 -14.08
N GLU A 350 -10.82 7.63 -15.19
CA GLU A 350 -10.69 8.46 -16.39
C GLU A 350 -12.00 8.45 -17.17
N VAL A 351 -12.65 9.61 -17.16
CA VAL A 351 -13.91 9.87 -17.85
C VAL A 351 -13.62 10.23 -19.30
N THR A 352 -14.36 9.66 -20.25
CA THR A 352 -14.23 10.00 -21.67
C THR A 352 -15.40 10.87 -22.16
N GLU A 353 -15.31 11.41 -23.39
CA GLU A 353 -16.49 12.01 -24.08
C GLU A 353 -17.36 10.93 -24.77
N GLY A 354 -17.10 9.65 -24.50
CA GLY A 354 -17.80 8.50 -25.08
C GLY A 354 -18.79 7.89 -24.07
N GLY A 355 -19.59 6.93 -24.53
CA GLY A 355 -20.49 6.20 -23.62
C GLY A 355 -19.69 5.29 -22.69
N ASP A 356 -19.65 5.63 -21.41
CA ASP A 356 -18.92 4.94 -20.36
C ASP A 356 -19.84 4.05 -19.51
N THR A 357 -19.25 3.14 -18.73
CA THR A 357 -20.00 2.29 -17.80
C THR A 357 -19.23 2.17 -16.49
N PHE A 358 -19.88 2.59 -15.41
CA PHE A 358 -19.35 2.61 -14.05
C PHE A 358 -20.24 1.77 -13.13
N THR A 359 -19.62 1.15 -12.15
CA THR A 359 -20.28 0.40 -11.08
C THR A 359 -19.50 0.70 -9.81
N GLY A 360 -20.18 1.27 -8.82
CA GLY A 360 -19.64 1.67 -7.52
C GLY A 360 -19.54 0.52 -6.54
N THR A 361 -19.42 0.88 -5.27
CA THR A 361 -19.26 -0.06 -4.15
C THR A 361 -20.31 0.19 -3.08
N GLU A 362 -20.10 -0.30 -1.86
CA GLU A 362 -21.01 -0.04 -0.73
C GLU A 362 -20.65 1.25 0.03
N ALA A 363 -19.75 2.06 -0.51
CA ALA A 363 -19.24 3.29 0.07
C ALA A 363 -19.69 4.52 -0.74
N SER A 364 -19.74 5.69 -0.10
CA SER A 364 -20.07 6.95 -0.78
C SER A 364 -19.04 7.32 -1.87
N GLU A 365 -19.52 7.52 -3.09
CA GLU A 365 -18.70 7.82 -4.26
C GLU A 365 -19.11 9.10 -5.01
N THR A 366 -18.26 9.53 -5.93
CA THR A 366 -18.55 10.66 -6.82
C THR A 366 -18.19 10.32 -8.25
N TYR A 367 -19.19 10.33 -9.13
CA TYR A 367 -19.05 10.08 -10.56
C TYR A 367 -19.39 11.33 -11.36
N LEU A 368 -18.49 11.76 -12.24
CA LEU A 368 -18.71 12.89 -13.16
C LEU A 368 -18.48 12.41 -14.58
N THR A 369 -19.51 12.00 -15.33
CA THR A 369 -19.34 11.29 -16.63
C THR A 369 -19.12 12.20 -17.83
N ALA A 370 -19.22 13.52 -17.63
CA ALA A 370 -18.96 14.58 -18.62
C ALA A 370 -19.86 14.53 -19.86
N GLY A 371 -19.63 13.63 -20.82
CA GLY A 371 -20.56 13.49 -21.93
C GLY A 371 -20.44 12.15 -22.63
N GLY A 372 -21.53 11.68 -23.22
CA GLY A 372 -21.60 10.30 -23.66
C GLY A 372 -23.02 9.78 -23.70
N SER A 373 -23.21 8.52 -23.36
CA SER A 373 -24.52 7.91 -23.10
C SER A 373 -24.19 6.81 -22.13
N ASP A 374 -24.11 7.22 -20.88
CA ASP A 374 -23.38 6.56 -19.83
C ASP A 374 -24.28 5.64 -19.03
N ARG A 375 -23.67 4.68 -18.34
CA ARG A 375 -24.36 3.79 -17.41
C ARG A 375 -23.64 3.84 -16.09
N VAL A 376 -24.29 4.34 -15.05
CA VAL A 376 -23.73 4.42 -13.70
C VAL A 376 -24.63 3.64 -12.76
N TYR A 377 -24.03 2.77 -11.94
CA TYR A 377 -24.69 2.07 -10.85
C TYR A 377 -23.89 2.40 -9.58
N GLY A 378 -24.47 3.13 -8.62
CA GLY A 378 -23.80 3.53 -7.37
C GLY A 378 -23.60 2.34 -6.42
N LEU A 379 -24.66 1.54 -6.23
CA LEU A 379 -24.78 0.39 -5.33
C LEU A 379 -25.12 0.77 -3.90
N GLY A 380 -24.17 1.09 -3.03
CA GLY A 380 -24.44 1.40 -1.62
C GLY A 380 -23.65 2.62 -1.15
N GLY A 381 -24.17 3.35 -0.16
CA GLY A 381 -23.55 4.58 0.34
C GLY A 381 -24.18 5.85 -0.25
N ASP A 382 -23.96 7.00 0.39
CA ASP A 382 -24.51 8.27 -0.10
C ASP A 382 -23.69 8.78 -1.30
N ASP A 383 -24.19 8.62 -2.53
CA ASP A 383 -23.46 8.89 -3.77
C ASP A 383 -23.73 10.27 -4.36
N THR A 384 -22.79 10.76 -5.19
CA THR A 384 -23.00 11.93 -6.04
C THR A 384 -22.67 11.60 -7.50
N ILE A 385 -23.69 11.57 -8.35
CA ILE A 385 -23.56 11.14 -9.75
C ILE A 385 -24.02 12.27 -10.68
N ASP A 386 -23.16 12.71 -11.60
CA ASP A 386 -23.46 13.67 -12.67
C ASP A 386 -23.24 13.00 -14.03
N GLY A 387 -24.34 12.79 -14.76
CA GLY A 387 -24.40 12.20 -16.10
C GLY A 387 -23.93 13.15 -17.22
N GLY A 388 -23.84 14.45 -16.95
CA GLY A 388 -23.32 15.42 -17.91
C GLY A 388 -24.20 15.59 -19.17
N THR A 389 -23.67 15.29 -20.35
CA THR A 389 -24.41 15.42 -21.61
C THR A 389 -24.58 14.07 -22.28
N GLY A 390 -25.78 13.67 -22.67
CA GLY A 390 -25.92 12.33 -23.18
C GLY A 390 -27.33 11.80 -23.26
N GLN A 391 -27.45 10.50 -23.08
CA GLN A 391 -28.69 9.81 -22.77
C GLN A 391 -28.25 8.79 -21.76
N ASP A 392 -28.33 9.19 -20.51
CA ASP A 392 -27.62 8.55 -19.43
C ASP A 392 -28.58 7.64 -18.65
N THR A 393 -28.04 6.58 -18.08
CA THR A 393 -28.77 5.66 -17.22
C THR A 393 -28.07 5.59 -15.88
N ILE A 394 -28.71 6.11 -14.84
CA ILE A 394 -28.15 6.24 -13.51
C ILE A 394 -29.06 5.49 -12.52
N ASP A 395 -28.47 4.62 -11.71
CA ASP A 395 -29.12 3.94 -10.58
C ASP A 395 -28.27 4.25 -9.34
N GLY A 396 -28.81 4.98 -8.37
CA GLY A 396 -28.13 5.37 -7.13
C GLY A 396 -27.84 4.14 -6.28
N GLY A 397 -28.89 3.46 -5.83
CA GLY A 397 -28.77 2.20 -5.08
C GLY A 397 -29.30 2.36 -3.67
N GLU A 398 -28.58 1.89 -2.66
CA GLU A 398 -28.88 2.14 -1.25
C GLU A 398 -28.09 3.37 -0.76
N GLY A 399 -28.72 4.33 -0.09
CA GLY A 399 -28.04 5.56 0.33
C GLY A 399 -28.92 6.79 0.12
N ASN A 400 -28.48 7.96 0.60
CA ASN A 400 -29.12 9.23 0.25
C ASN A 400 -28.33 9.88 -0.87
N ASP A 401 -28.78 9.69 -2.10
CA ASP A 401 -28.01 10.00 -3.29
C ASP A 401 -28.31 11.38 -3.86
N LEU A 402 -27.32 12.00 -4.51
CA LEU A 402 -27.48 13.18 -5.35
C LEU A 402 -27.24 12.80 -6.81
N LEU A 403 -28.32 12.74 -7.60
CA LEU A 403 -28.30 12.27 -8.98
C LEU A 403 -28.66 13.41 -9.94
N ILE A 404 -27.81 13.65 -10.93
CA ILE A 404 -27.96 14.72 -11.93
C ILE A 404 -27.86 14.10 -13.33
N GLY A 405 -28.95 14.18 -14.11
CA GLY A 405 -28.97 13.70 -15.51
C GLY A 405 -28.21 14.63 -16.43
N GLY A 406 -28.57 15.92 -16.40
CA GLY A 406 -27.88 16.97 -17.13
C GLY A 406 -28.62 17.33 -18.42
N SER A 407 -28.00 17.12 -19.58
CA SER A 407 -28.71 17.31 -20.86
C SER A 407 -28.84 15.98 -21.57
N GLY A 408 -30.05 15.55 -21.90
CA GLY A 408 -30.23 14.24 -22.47
C GLY A 408 -31.62 13.71 -22.27
N LYS A 409 -31.89 12.51 -22.76
CA LYS A 409 -33.11 11.80 -22.35
C LYS A 409 -32.69 10.75 -21.36
N ASP A 410 -32.69 11.14 -20.11
CA ASP A 410 -32.01 10.41 -19.06
C ASP A 410 -33.01 9.50 -18.34
N GLN A 411 -32.48 8.40 -17.82
CA GLN A 411 -33.21 7.47 -16.99
C GLN A 411 -32.49 7.40 -15.65
N ILE A 412 -33.12 7.93 -14.61
CA ILE A 412 -32.51 8.05 -13.29
C ILE A 412 -33.42 7.35 -12.28
N LYS A 413 -32.81 6.54 -11.42
CA LYS A 413 -33.46 5.88 -10.30
C LYS A 413 -32.64 6.17 -9.03
N GLY A 414 -33.28 6.70 -8.00
CA GLY A 414 -32.71 6.92 -6.66
C GLY A 414 -32.37 5.60 -6.00
N GLY A 415 -33.38 4.89 -5.51
CA GLY A 415 -33.25 3.56 -4.95
C GLY A 415 -33.83 3.48 -3.54
N GLU A 416 -33.02 3.11 -2.55
CA GLU A 416 -33.42 3.07 -1.14
C GLU A 416 -32.71 4.21 -0.40
N GLY A 417 -33.45 5.03 0.34
CA GLY A 417 -32.92 6.20 1.05
C GLY A 417 -33.56 7.49 0.54
N ASN A 418 -33.18 8.63 1.11
CA ASN A 418 -33.81 9.91 0.77
C ASN A 418 -32.99 10.61 -0.31
N ASP A 419 -33.44 10.52 -1.56
CA ASP A 419 -32.66 10.92 -2.71
C ASP A 419 -33.00 12.31 -3.23
N VAL A 420 -32.02 12.95 -3.89
CA VAL A 420 -32.20 14.18 -4.64
C VAL A 420 -31.94 13.88 -6.12
N VAL A 421 -32.99 13.95 -6.94
CA VAL A 421 -32.92 13.61 -8.36
C VAL A 421 -33.22 14.83 -9.23
N LEU A 422 -32.28 15.21 -10.09
CA LEU A 422 -32.38 16.33 -11.03
C LEU A 422 -32.29 15.82 -12.48
N GLY A 423 -33.40 15.83 -13.23
CA GLY A 423 -33.43 15.40 -14.64
C GLY A 423 -32.65 16.34 -15.54
N GLY A 424 -33.07 17.60 -15.60
CA GLY A 424 -32.32 18.68 -16.24
C GLY A 424 -32.99 19.20 -17.51
N SER A 425 -32.43 18.88 -18.67
CA SER A 425 -32.97 19.32 -19.96
C SER A 425 -33.31 18.12 -20.84
N ASP A 426 -34.42 18.25 -21.58
CA ASP A 426 -35.00 17.22 -22.45
C ASP A 426 -35.89 16.25 -21.66
N ASN A 427 -36.45 15.23 -22.32
CA ASN A 427 -37.53 14.45 -21.71
C ASN A 427 -36.95 13.29 -20.90
N ASP A 428 -37.07 13.37 -19.58
CA ASP A 428 -36.46 12.44 -18.64
C ASP A 428 -37.46 11.45 -18.04
N LYS A 429 -36.91 10.39 -17.46
CA LYS A 429 -37.64 9.42 -16.64
C LYS A 429 -36.93 9.30 -15.30
N LEU A 430 -37.59 9.73 -14.24
CA LEU A 430 -37.05 9.85 -12.89
C LEU A 430 -37.89 8.98 -11.93
N GLU A 431 -37.24 8.14 -11.14
CA GLU A 431 -37.83 7.29 -10.11
C GLU A 431 -37.09 7.58 -8.80
N GLY A 432 -37.82 7.90 -7.73
CA GLY A 432 -37.29 8.11 -6.37
C GLY A 432 -36.93 6.77 -5.75
N GLY A 433 -37.95 5.98 -5.43
CA GLY A 433 -37.80 4.64 -4.89
C GLY A 433 -38.39 4.56 -3.49
N ASN A 434 -37.66 4.00 -2.54
CA ASN A 434 -38.09 3.96 -1.14
C ASN A 434 -37.39 5.07 -0.36
N GLY A 435 -38.13 6.00 0.23
CA GLY A 435 -37.55 7.05 1.07
C GLY A 435 -38.32 8.36 0.96
N HIS A 436 -37.73 9.45 1.42
CA HIS A 436 -38.29 10.79 1.30
C HIS A 436 -37.53 11.54 0.21
N ASP A 437 -38.03 11.47 -1.03
CA ASP A 437 -37.29 11.91 -2.20
C ASP A 437 -37.66 13.33 -2.65
N ASP A 438 -36.65 14.08 -3.08
CA ASP A 438 -36.79 15.41 -3.70
C ASP A 438 -36.45 15.30 -5.20
N ILE A 439 -37.47 15.27 -6.07
CA ILE A 439 -37.29 15.07 -7.51
C ILE A 439 -37.69 16.31 -8.32
N ASN A 440 -36.83 16.75 -9.24
CA ASN A 440 -37.09 17.82 -10.20
C ASN A 440 -36.86 17.36 -11.65
N GLY A 441 -37.92 17.37 -12.45
CA GLY A 441 -37.90 17.04 -13.89
C GLY A 441 -37.04 18.02 -14.70
N GLY A 442 -37.33 19.31 -14.58
CA GLY A 442 -36.58 20.38 -15.22
C GLY A 442 -37.29 20.94 -16.44
N ASN A 443 -36.69 20.85 -17.63
CA ASN A 443 -37.33 21.34 -18.85
C ASN A 443 -37.68 20.19 -19.78
N ALA A 444 -38.83 20.34 -20.45
CA ALA A 444 -39.43 19.42 -21.41
C ALA A 444 -40.45 18.50 -20.75
N ASN A 445 -40.74 17.32 -21.29
CA ASN A 445 -41.90 16.54 -20.82
C ASN A 445 -41.40 15.29 -20.11
N ASP A 446 -41.49 15.32 -18.80
CA ASP A 446 -40.85 14.36 -17.91
C ASP A 446 -41.86 13.34 -17.37
N ARG A 447 -41.31 12.22 -16.92
CA ARG A 447 -42.05 11.20 -16.16
C ARG A 447 -41.37 11.05 -14.81
N ILE A 448 -42.10 11.37 -13.75
CA ILE A 448 -41.59 11.39 -12.39
C ILE A 448 -42.42 10.42 -11.55
N TYR A 449 -41.77 9.53 -10.83
CA TYR A 449 -42.38 8.59 -9.88
C TYR A 449 -41.68 8.79 -8.53
N GLY A 450 -42.44 9.11 -7.47
CA GLY A 450 -41.91 9.14 -6.09
C GLY A 450 -41.71 7.73 -5.54
N ASP A 451 -42.69 6.87 -5.79
CA ASP A 451 -42.77 5.47 -5.33
C ASP A 451 -43.20 5.34 -3.86
N SER A 452 -42.32 5.17 -2.88
CA SER A 452 -42.72 4.95 -1.47
C SER A 452 -42.09 5.97 -0.55
N GLY A 453 -42.93 6.72 0.16
CA GLY A 453 -42.56 7.66 1.20
C GLY A 453 -43.14 9.04 0.92
N ASN A 454 -42.77 10.04 1.73
CA ASN A 454 -43.39 11.38 1.61
C ASN A 454 -42.54 12.27 0.68
N ASP A 455 -42.81 12.21 -0.62
CA ASP A 455 -41.95 12.77 -1.63
C ASP A 455 -42.31 14.23 -1.97
N THR A 456 -41.37 14.93 -2.57
CA THR A 456 -41.58 16.25 -3.17
C THR A 456 -41.17 16.20 -4.63
N LEU A 457 -42.17 16.27 -5.51
CA LEU A 457 -42.03 16.05 -6.94
C LEU A 457 -42.37 17.32 -7.72
N VAL A 458 -41.46 17.78 -8.58
CA VAL A 458 -41.60 19.03 -9.35
C VAL A 458 -41.35 18.80 -10.84
N GLY A 459 -42.33 19.10 -11.69
CA GLY A 459 -42.22 19.00 -13.16
C GLY A 459 -41.46 20.16 -13.81
N GLU A 460 -41.59 21.38 -13.28
CA GLU A 460 -41.04 22.63 -13.84
C GLU A 460 -41.66 23.03 -15.21
N ASN A 461 -40.94 23.04 -16.34
CA ASN A 461 -41.52 23.49 -17.62
C ASN A 461 -41.80 22.29 -18.52
N GLY A 462 -43.06 22.03 -18.88
CA GLY A 462 -43.32 20.78 -19.56
C GLY A 462 -44.77 20.45 -19.82
N ASN A 463 -45.03 19.23 -20.25
CA ASN A 463 -46.34 18.62 -20.05
C ASN A 463 -46.02 17.32 -19.32
N ASP A 464 -45.92 17.43 -18.01
CA ASP A 464 -45.27 16.44 -17.19
C ASP A 464 -46.26 15.40 -16.69
N LYS A 465 -45.72 14.24 -16.34
CA LYS A 465 -46.49 13.18 -15.70
C LYS A 465 -45.84 12.83 -14.39
N ILE A 466 -46.57 13.04 -13.30
CA ILE A 466 -46.05 12.93 -11.95
C ILE A 466 -46.96 11.97 -11.19
N TRP A 467 -46.36 10.94 -10.61
CA TRP A 467 -47.00 9.99 -9.71
C TRP A 467 -46.30 10.05 -8.36
N GLY A 468 -47.03 10.37 -7.29
CA GLY A 468 -46.54 10.37 -5.91
C GLY A 468 -46.19 8.94 -5.50
N GLY A 469 -47.21 8.14 -5.24
CA GLY A 469 -47.05 6.72 -4.95
C GLY A 469 -47.73 6.34 -3.65
N ASP A 470 -46.98 5.78 -2.71
CA ASP A 470 -47.42 5.46 -1.36
C ASP A 470 -46.92 6.54 -0.37
N ASP A 471 -47.72 6.85 0.65
CA ASP A 471 -47.51 7.88 1.68
C ASP A 471 -47.82 9.34 1.22
N ASP A 472 -47.61 10.34 2.09
CA ASP A 472 -48.16 11.69 1.91
C ASP A 472 -47.25 12.58 1.03
N ASP A 473 -47.62 12.78 -0.23
CA ASP A 473 -46.76 13.43 -1.22
C ASP A 473 -47.06 14.92 -1.48
N LYS A 474 -46.07 15.61 -2.06
CA LYS A 474 -46.25 16.96 -2.62
C LYS A 474 -45.88 17.00 -4.09
N LEU A 475 -46.87 17.25 -4.94
CA LEU A 475 -46.72 17.31 -6.39
C LEU A 475 -46.92 18.73 -6.90
N LEU A 476 -45.96 19.23 -7.69
CA LEU A 476 -46.03 20.50 -8.39
C LEU A 476 -45.78 20.28 -9.90
N GLY A 477 -46.82 20.40 -10.72
CA GLY A 477 -46.71 20.25 -12.18
C GLY A 477 -45.81 21.31 -12.81
N GLY A 478 -46.06 22.57 -12.45
CA GLY A 478 -45.25 23.69 -12.91
C GLY A 478 -45.93 24.39 -14.08
N ALA A 479 -45.36 24.37 -15.27
CA ALA A 479 -45.89 25.06 -16.44
C ALA A 479 -46.09 24.11 -17.62
N GLY A 480 -47.34 23.80 -17.93
CA GLY A 480 -47.83 23.44 -19.25
C GLY A 480 -49.15 22.69 -19.22
N LYS A 481 -49.19 21.37 -19.35
CA LYS A 481 -50.44 20.60 -19.27
C LYS A 481 -50.11 19.29 -18.59
N ASP A 482 -50.16 19.33 -17.28
CA ASP A 482 -49.54 18.32 -16.46
C ASP A 482 -50.59 17.29 -16.01
N VAL A 483 -50.12 16.06 -15.78
CA VAL A 483 -50.93 14.97 -15.23
C VAL A 483 -50.32 14.55 -13.91
N LEU A 484 -51.02 14.83 -12.81
CA LEU A 484 -50.59 14.54 -11.45
C LEU A 484 -51.49 13.47 -10.85
N ASN A 485 -50.88 12.49 -10.19
CA ASN A 485 -51.57 11.45 -9.42
C ASN A 485 -50.88 11.33 -8.06
N GLY A 486 -51.59 11.65 -6.97
CA GLY A 486 -51.08 11.54 -5.60
C GLY A 486 -50.78 10.09 -5.25
N GLY A 487 -51.81 9.25 -5.21
CA GLY A 487 -51.64 7.81 -5.02
C GLY A 487 -52.32 7.36 -3.74
N ASN A 488 -51.57 6.81 -2.78
CA ASN A 488 -52.07 6.44 -1.47
C ASN A 488 -51.46 7.37 -0.44
N GLY A 489 -52.24 8.17 0.27
CA GLY A 489 -51.68 9.14 1.22
C GLY A 489 -52.58 10.36 1.33
N ALA A 490 -52.22 11.30 2.18
CA ALA A 490 -52.84 12.61 2.21
C ALA A 490 -52.00 13.58 1.37
N ASP A 491 -52.30 13.64 0.07
CA ASP A 491 -51.43 14.26 -0.91
C ASP A 491 -51.74 15.75 -1.12
N LYS A 492 -50.74 16.50 -1.59
CA LYS A 492 -50.89 17.90 -1.99
C LYS A 492 -50.54 18.08 -3.45
N LEU A 493 -51.54 18.45 -4.24
CA LEU A 493 -51.39 18.60 -5.69
C LEU A 493 -51.54 20.08 -6.09
N ILE A 494 -50.52 20.60 -6.78
CA ILE A 494 -50.53 21.91 -7.44
C ILE A 494 -50.25 21.67 -8.93
N GLY A 495 -51.26 21.77 -9.79
CA GLY A 495 -51.06 21.68 -11.25
C GLY A 495 -50.11 22.77 -11.76
N GLY A 496 -50.46 24.03 -11.46
CA GLY A 496 -49.62 25.17 -11.78
C GLY A 496 -50.20 25.99 -12.93
N TRP A 497 -49.40 26.30 -13.95
CA TRP A 497 -49.85 27.01 -15.14
C TRP A 497 -50.18 25.99 -16.21
N GLY A 498 -51.44 25.89 -16.57
CA GLY A 498 -51.79 24.88 -17.54
C GLY A 498 -53.27 24.63 -17.66
N ASP A 499 -53.61 23.63 -18.46
CA ASP A 499 -54.88 22.94 -18.26
C ASP A 499 -54.47 21.54 -17.76
N ASP A 500 -54.53 21.34 -16.44
CA ASP A 500 -53.91 20.20 -15.76
C ASP A 500 -54.95 19.15 -15.33
N GLU A 501 -54.52 17.89 -15.22
CA GLU A 501 -55.32 16.76 -14.75
C GLU A 501 -54.77 16.29 -13.40
N LEU A 502 -55.59 16.38 -12.35
CA LEU A 502 -55.20 16.09 -10.97
C LEU A 502 -56.04 14.93 -10.44
N THR A 503 -55.37 13.88 -9.97
CA THR A 503 -55.98 12.71 -9.32
C THR A 503 -55.41 12.61 -7.91
N GLY A 504 -56.25 12.66 -6.88
CA GLY A 504 -55.80 12.56 -5.49
C GLY A 504 -55.42 11.12 -5.14
N GLY A 505 -56.35 10.19 -5.38
CA GLY A 505 -56.18 8.78 -5.06
C GLY A 505 -56.86 8.40 -3.75
N GLN A 506 -56.18 7.63 -2.90
CA GLN A 506 -56.69 7.20 -1.60
C GLN A 506 -56.14 8.10 -0.51
N GLY A 507 -57.01 8.68 0.31
CA GLY A 507 -56.61 9.39 1.52
C GLY A 507 -57.30 10.74 1.56
N ALA A 508 -56.73 11.71 2.26
CA ALA A 508 -57.36 13.01 2.45
C ALA A 508 -56.55 14.08 1.71
N ASP A 509 -56.89 14.26 0.44
CA ASP A 509 -56.04 15.00 -0.49
C ASP A 509 -56.40 16.49 -0.53
N ILE A 510 -55.41 17.31 -0.86
CA ILE A 510 -55.57 18.75 -1.01
C ILE A 510 -55.17 19.19 -2.41
N PHE A 511 -56.16 19.65 -3.17
CA PHE A 511 -55.97 20.25 -4.49
C PHE A 511 -55.80 21.77 -4.33
N ILE A 512 -54.60 22.28 -4.60
CA ILE A 512 -54.21 23.65 -4.27
C ILE A 512 -54.14 24.50 -5.54
N PHE A 513 -54.94 25.57 -5.57
CA PHE A 513 -54.97 26.53 -6.68
C PHE A 513 -54.48 27.89 -6.18
N THR A 514 -53.31 28.33 -6.67
CA THR A 514 -52.60 29.51 -6.12
C THR A 514 -52.52 30.73 -7.06
N ASP A 515 -52.81 30.59 -8.36
CA ASP A 515 -52.58 31.66 -9.35
C ASP A 515 -53.76 31.88 -10.31
N ASP A 516 -53.87 33.07 -10.91
CA ASP A 516 -54.95 33.48 -11.83
C ASP A 516 -54.78 32.94 -13.27
N ARG A 517 -54.11 31.78 -13.40
CA ARG A 517 -53.72 31.17 -14.67
C ARG A 517 -53.91 29.65 -14.74
N THR A 518 -54.68 29.10 -13.81
CA THR A 518 -55.14 27.70 -13.76
C THR A 518 -56.04 27.30 -14.93
N ARG A 519 -56.44 28.24 -15.80
CA ARG A 519 -57.24 28.03 -17.02
C ARG A 519 -58.34 26.98 -16.90
N ALA A 520 -58.08 25.70 -17.19
CA ALA A 520 -59.10 24.67 -17.17
C ALA A 520 -58.55 23.37 -16.57
N ASP A 521 -58.37 23.37 -15.25
CA ASP A 521 -57.92 22.20 -14.51
C ASP A 521 -59.07 21.23 -14.24
N THR A 522 -58.74 19.95 -14.15
CA THR A 522 -59.69 18.85 -13.91
C THR A 522 -59.24 18.02 -12.72
N ILE A 523 -60.11 17.88 -11.72
CA ILE A 523 -59.96 16.91 -10.63
C ILE A 523 -60.78 15.67 -11.00
N THR A 524 -60.14 14.51 -11.07
CA THR A 524 -60.71 13.30 -11.68
C THR A 524 -61.45 12.39 -10.69
N ASP A 525 -61.12 12.45 -9.38
CA ASP A 525 -61.56 11.47 -8.39
C ASP A 525 -61.93 12.04 -7.00
N PHE A 526 -62.25 13.34 -6.92
CA PHE A 526 -62.58 14.04 -5.67
C PHE A 526 -63.58 13.29 -4.76
N GLU A 527 -63.17 12.97 -3.54
CA GLU A 527 -64.00 12.30 -2.52
C GLU A 527 -64.61 13.30 -1.52
N ILE A 528 -65.94 13.46 -1.60
CA ILE A 528 -66.71 14.38 -0.75
C ILE A 528 -66.52 14.09 0.74
N GLY A 529 -66.21 15.14 1.51
CA GLY A 529 -66.00 15.06 2.95
C GLY A 529 -64.71 14.41 3.40
N ILE A 530 -63.83 14.03 2.45
CA ILE A 530 -62.48 13.54 2.71
C ILE A 530 -61.47 14.53 2.11
N ASP A 531 -61.60 14.83 0.82
CA ASP A 531 -60.70 15.73 0.10
C ASP A 531 -61.06 17.20 0.29
N MET A 532 -60.07 18.06 -0.01
CA MET A 532 -60.19 19.50 0.10
C MET A 532 -59.69 20.24 -1.14
N ILE A 533 -60.40 21.30 -1.52
CA ILE A 533 -59.96 22.26 -2.53
C ILE A 533 -59.46 23.53 -1.83
N GLN A 534 -58.18 23.82 -1.93
CA GLN A 534 -57.57 25.03 -1.38
C GLN A 534 -57.53 26.14 -2.43
N ILE A 535 -58.38 27.16 -2.23
CA ILE A 535 -58.52 28.35 -3.10
C ILE A 535 -58.39 29.65 -2.31
N SER A 536 -57.80 29.59 -1.12
CA SER A 536 -57.60 30.75 -0.24
C SER A 536 -56.87 31.91 -0.94
N SER A 537 -55.95 31.62 -1.87
CA SER A 537 -55.24 32.61 -2.69
C SER A 537 -56.15 33.61 -3.44
N TYR A 538 -57.39 33.20 -3.79
CA TYR A 538 -58.36 34.02 -4.51
C TYR A 538 -59.15 34.99 -3.62
N GLY A 539 -58.91 35.00 -2.30
CA GLY A 539 -59.62 35.90 -1.38
C GLY A 539 -61.05 35.47 -1.06
N ILE A 540 -61.41 34.22 -1.37
CA ILE A 540 -62.76 33.67 -1.14
C ILE A 540 -62.92 33.30 0.33
N THR A 541 -64.01 33.77 0.95
CA THR A 541 -64.31 33.53 2.38
C THR A 541 -65.49 32.58 2.60
N ASP A 542 -66.36 32.41 1.59
CA ASP A 542 -67.48 31.47 1.61
C ASP A 542 -67.75 30.95 0.19
N ILE A 543 -68.13 29.67 0.04
CA ILE A 543 -68.37 29.09 -1.29
C ILE A 543 -69.51 29.76 -2.05
N SER A 544 -70.40 30.49 -1.38
CA SER A 544 -71.46 31.27 -2.04
C SER A 544 -70.93 32.41 -2.91
N GLU A 545 -69.65 32.76 -2.79
CA GLU A 545 -68.95 33.69 -3.67
C GLU A 545 -68.54 33.05 -5.01
N LEU A 546 -68.50 31.71 -5.07
CA LEU A 546 -68.10 30.96 -6.27
C LEU A 546 -69.28 30.79 -7.24
N ALA A 547 -68.95 30.78 -8.54
CA ALA A 547 -69.91 30.50 -9.59
C ALA A 547 -69.84 29.03 -10.01
N PHE A 548 -70.85 28.25 -9.60
CA PHE A 548 -70.97 26.84 -9.98
C PHE A 548 -71.85 26.65 -11.22
N SER A 549 -71.49 25.69 -12.07
CA SER A 549 -72.33 25.19 -13.16
C SER A 549 -72.20 23.67 -13.31
N GLN A 550 -73.30 22.99 -13.63
CA GLN A 550 -73.29 21.53 -13.79
C GLN A 550 -73.17 21.21 -15.28
N LEU A 551 -72.21 20.39 -15.65
CA LEU A 551 -72.02 19.90 -17.02
C LEU A 551 -72.12 18.38 -17.03
N GLY A 552 -73.29 17.85 -17.39
CA GLY A 552 -73.52 16.41 -17.27
C GLY A 552 -73.47 15.97 -15.80
N ASP A 553 -72.55 15.06 -15.48
CA ASP A 553 -72.31 14.55 -14.13
C ASP A 553 -71.19 15.32 -13.41
N ASP A 554 -70.59 16.35 -14.05
CA ASP A 554 -69.43 17.08 -13.53
C ASP A 554 -69.81 18.45 -12.96
N ALA A 555 -69.21 18.82 -11.84
CA ALA A 555 -69.34 20.14 -11.24
C ALA A 555 -68.22 21.05 -11.77
N VAL A 556 -68.57 22.26 -12.22
CA VAL A 556 -67.60 23.22 -12.74
C VAL A 556 -67.64 24.49 -11.89
N ILE A 557 -66.50 24.82 -11.29
CA ILE A 557 -66.26 26.06 -10.56
C ILE A 557 -65.64 27.07 -11.53
N THR A 558 -66.32 28.20 -11.76
CA THR A 558 -65.76 29.31 -12.54
C THR A 558 -65.10 30.31 -11.60
N LEU A 559 -63.79 30.43 -11.67
CA LEU A 559 -62.99 31.36 -10.85
C LEU A 559 -62.86 32.72 -11.53
N SER A 560 -62.71 32.74 -12.85
CA SER A 560 -62.60 33.96 -13.65
C SER A 560 -63.24 33.79 -15.04
N ALA A 561 -63.12 34.78 -15.93
CA ALA A 561 -63.55 34.63 -17.32
C ALA A 561 -62.71 33.61 -18.11
N ARG A 562 -61.57 33.17 -17.57
CA ARG A 562 -60.63 32.26 -18.22
C ARG A 562 -60.27 31.03 -17.37
N ASP A 563 -60.54 31.07 -16.07
CA ASP A 563 -60.11 30.05 -15.13
C ASP A 563 -61.32 29.30 -14.56
N SER A 564 -61.24 27.97 -14.62
CA SER A 564 -62.26 27.05 -14.13
C SER A 564 -61.62 25.77 -13.61
N ILE A 565 -62.25 25.18 -12.59
CA ILE A 565 -61.94 23.85 -12.08
C ILE A 565 -63.13 22.96 -12.41
N THR A 566 -62.87 21.86 -13.10
CA THR A 566 -63.86 20.78 -13.32
C THR A 566 -63.61 19.70 -12.28
N ILE A 567 -64.67 19.27 -11.60
CA ILE A 567 -64.64 18.15 -10.66
C ILE A 567 -65.51 17.05 -11.28
N GLU A 568 -64.85 16.00 -11.77
CA GLU A 568 -65.53 14.93 -12.47
C GLU A 568 -66.47 14.17 -11.53
N ASN A 569 -67.58 13.67 -12.09
CA ASN A 569 -68.54 12.79 -11.42
C ASN A 569 -69.11 13.34 -10.10
N THR A 570 -69.10 14.67 -9.91
CA THR A 570 -69.54 15.34 -8.69
C THR A 570 -70.76 16.22 -8.95
N LEU A 571 -71.80 16.11 -8.12
CA LEU A 571 -72.95 17.00 -8.18
C LEU A 571 -72.70 18.24 -7.34
N ILE A 572 -73.04 19.44 -7.84
CA ILE A 572 -72.87 20.71 -7.09
C ILE A 572 -73.55 20.68 -5.71
N GLY A 573 -74.66 19.95 -5.58
CA GLY A 573 -75.39 19.86 -4.33
C GLY A 573 -74.70 19.05 -3.23
N GLU A 574 -73.62 18.35 -3.56
CA GLU A 574 -72.81 17.55 -2.63
C GLU A 574 -71.67 18.37 -2.01
N LEU A 575 -71.24 19.42 -2.70
CA LEU A 575 -70.19 20.33 -2.23
C LEU A 575 -70.70 21.27 -1.13
N THR A 576 -69.90 21.43 -0.08
CA THR A 576 -70.16 22.25 1.11
C THR A 576 -68.92 23.05 1.49
N ASN A 577 -69.05 24.00 2.45
CA ASN A 577 -67.89 24.75 2.94
C ASN A 577 -66.80 23.86 3.58
N ALA A 578 -67.09 22.60 3.91
CA ALA A 578 -66.11 21.68 4.49
C ALA A 578 -65.14 21.11 3.45
N ASP A 579 -65.55 21.08 2.17
CA ASP A 579 -64.77 20.55 1.05
C ASP A 579 -63.76 21.59 0.51
N PHE A 580 -63.65 22.75 1.17
CA PHE A 580 -62.79 23.86 0.76
C PHE A 580 -61.97 24.40 1.92
N GLU A 581 -60.70 24.72 1.64
CA GLU A 581 -59.88 25.54 2.52
C GLU A 581 -59.92 27.01 2.06
N LEU A 582 -60.60 27.85 2.87
CA LEU A 582 -60.90 29.26 2.57
C LEU A 582 -60.12 30.23 3.49
N ILE A 583 -60.06 31.51 3.12
CA ILE A 583 -59.51 32.54 4.03
C ILE A 583 -60.52 32.80 5.16
N PHE A 584 -60.06 32.69 6.41
CA PHE A 584 -60.83 33.05 7.62
C PHE A 584 -60.73 34.53 7.99
#